data_AF-A0A5B0P6N2-F1
#
_entry.id   AF-A0A5B0P6N2-F1
#
_cell.length_a   1.000
_cell.length_b   1.000
_cell.length_c   1.000
_cell.angle_alpha   90.00
_cell.angle_beta   90.00
_cell.angle_gamma   90.00
#
_symmetry.space_group_name_H-M   'P 1'
#
loop_
_entity.id
_entity.type
_entity.pdbx_description
1 polymer ?
#
loop_
_entity_poly.entity_id
_entity_poly.type
_entity_poly.pdbx_seq_one_letter_code
_entity_poly.pdbx_strand_id
1 'polypeptide(L)'
;MEMLEPMRTTSGKDSSSKIDRNDEHEPAGMEEIEVNFKDQKMINQFSNLNLKKIKLKKLIKSKSVELDDLIELENELLLSSFDDIDQSNNNENLDDEAGLKTTEDNDLILYKLDSSYIHIKRSTFQETKLPESLDRSREMISKLNSDLTDLNTQMSELKKTLYSKFGNTINLEGGDEDEDEEVAV
;
A
#
# COMPACT_ATOMS: atom_id res chain seq x y z
N MET A 1 -45.14 -23.97 14.70
CA MET A 1 -44.83 -25.35 15.15
C MET A 1 -45.58 -26.28 14.22
N GLU A 2 -44.96 -26.62 13.10
CA GLU A 2 -45.43 -27.65 12.19
C GLU A 2 -44.40 -28.77 12.23
N MET A 3 -44.81 -29.90 12.80
CA MET A 3 -44.09 -31.16 12.72
C MET A 3 -44.71 -31.97 11.57
N LEU A 4 -43.91 -32.31 10.56
CA LEU A 4 -44.21 -33.42 9.64
C LEU A 4 -42.90 -34.03 9.11
N GLU A 5 -42.54 -35.12 9.79
CA GLU A 5 -41.96 -36.42 9.40
C GLU A 5 -41.02 -36.65 8.20
N PRO A 6 -40.14 -37.68 8.28
CA PRO A 6 -38.95 -37.85 7.44
C PRO A 6 -39.20 -38.69 6.17
N MET A 7 -38.55 -38.33 5.07
CA MET A 7 -38.53 -39.13 3.84
C MET A 7 -37.59 -40.35 3.96
N ARG A 8 -38.15 -41.57 3.86
CA ARG A 8 -37.42 -42.83 3.67
C ARG A 8 -37.29 -43.18 2.18
N THR A 9 -36.05 -43.46 1.80
CA THR A 9 -35.54 -44.41 0.78
C THR A 9 -36.45 -44.82 -0.39
N THR A 10 -36.03 -44.46 -1.61
CA THR A 10 -36.36 -45.23 -2.82
C THR A 10 -35.11 -45.93 -3.34
N SER A 11 -35.11 -47.26 -3.21
CA SER A 11 -34.23 -48.17 -3.94
C SER A 11 -34.55 -48.14 -5.43
N GLY A 12 -33.56 -47.83 -6.26
CA GLY A 12 -33.59 -48.03 -7.71
C GLY A 12 -32.32 -48.76 -8.13
N LYS A 13 -32.47 -50.04 -8.47
CA LYS A 13 -31.43 -50.90 -9.06
C LYS A 13 -31.26 -50.60 -10.55
N ASP A 14 -30.06 -50.96 -11.02
CA ASP A 14 -29.66 -51.24 -12.40
C ASP A 14 -29.30 -50.05 -13.30
N SER A 15 -28.00 -49.79 -13.44
CA SER A 15 -27.29 -50.13 -14.67
C SER A 15 -25.79 -49.93 -14.52
N SER A 16 -25.05 -50.98 -14.83
CA SER A 16 -23.61 -51.09 -14.90
C SER A 16 -22.97 -50.10 -15.89
N SER A 17 -22.17 -49.17 -15.38
CA SER A 17 -21.04 -48.59 -16.10
C SER A 17 -19.81 -48.68 -15.19
N LYS A 18 -18.90 -49.59 -15.52
CA LYS A 18 -17.55 -49.63 -14.95
C LYS A 18 -16.86 -48.32 -15.31
N ILE A 19 -16.78 -47.41 -14.35
CA ILE A 19 -15.85 -46.29 -14.36
C ILE A 19 -14.82 -46.64 -13.31
N ASP A 20 -13.57 -46.76 -13.76
CA ASP A 20 -12.40 -47.02 -12.94
C ASP A 20 -12.41 -46.12 -11.72
N ARG A 21 -12.30 -46.74 -10.55
CA ARG A 21 -12.04 -46.05 -9.28
C ARG A 21 -10.61 -45.55 -9.37
N ASN A 22 -10.44 -44.33 -9.85
CA ASN A 22 -9.32 -43.53 -9.38
C ASN A 22 -9.59 -43.29 -7.90
N ASP A 23 -8.64 -43.73 -7.07
CA ASP A 23 -8.53 -43.40 -5.65
C ASP A 23 -8.65 -41.89 -5.47
N GLU A 24 -9.88 -41.40 -5.30
CA GLU A 24 -10.10 -40.21 -4.50
C GLU A 24 -9.71 -40.61 -3.08
N HIS A 25 -8.45 -40.33 -2.74
CA HIS A 25 -8.07 -40.06 -1.36
C HIS A 25 -8.99 -38.93 -0.89
N GLU A 26 -10.19 -39.26 -0.39
CA GLU A 26 -10.78 -38.44 0.65
C GLU A 26 -9.69 -38.31 1.72
N PRO A 27 -9.21 -37.09 2.03
CA PRO A 27 -8.21 -36.93 3.07
C PRO A 27 -8.85 -37.39 4.36
N ALA A 28 -8.47 -38.61 4.77
CA ALA A 28 -8.87 -39.23 6.01
C ALA A 28 -8.51 -38.29 7.16
N GLY A 29 -9.52 -37.84 7.90
CA GLY A 29 -9.36 -37.28 9.24
C GLY A 29 -8.97 -35.81 9.33
N MET A 30 -9.75 -34.90 8.74
CA MET A 30 -9.91 -33.61 9.42
C MET A 30 -10.73 -33.88 10.68
N GLU A 31 -10.05 -34.04 11.83
CA GLU A 31 -10.73 -33.95 13.12
C GLU A 31 -11.53 -32.64 13.13
N GLU A 32 -12.84 -32.70 13.42
CA GLU A 32 -13.62 -31.49 13.69
C GLU A 32 -13.05 -30.87 14.98
N ILE A 33 -12.11 -29.95 14.82
CA ILE A 33 -11.52 -29.23 15.93
C ILE A 33 -12.53 -28.18 16.38
N GLU A 34 -13.09 -28.38 17.57
CA GLU A 34 -14.05 -27.45 18.16
C GLU A 34 -13.38 -26.09 18.43
N VAL A 35 -13.91 -25.02 17.83
CA VAL A 35 -13.40 -23.65 17.99
C VAL A 35 -14.01 -23.02 19.22
N ASN A 36 -13.20 -22.70 20.23
CA ASN A 36 -13.69 -22.02 21.43
C ASN A 36 -13.71 -20.49 21.27
N PHE A 37 -14.33 -19.79 22.22
CA PHE A 37 -14.43 -18.32 22.20
C PHE A 37 -13.08 -17.59 22.13
N LYS A 38 -12.05 -18.10 22.83
CA LYS A 38 -10.71 -17.51 22.82
C LYS A 38 -10.06 -17.64 21.44
N ASP A 39 -10.27 -18.77 20.79
CA ASP A 39 -9.77 -19.02 19.44
C ASP A 39 -10.46 -18.12 18.42
N GLN A 40 -11.80 -18.01 18.48
CA GLN A 40 -12.54 -17.10 17.62
C GLN A 40 -12.08 -15.65 17.80
N LYS A 41 -11.77 -15.24 19.03
CA LYS A 41 -11.19 -13.92 19.29
C LYS A 41 -9.82 -13.74 18.63
N MET A 42 -8.97 -14.77 18.65
CA MET A 42 -7.67 -14.75 17.96
C MET A 42 -7.82 -14.71 16.44
N ILE A 43 -8.75 -15.48 15.86
CA ILE A 43 -9.07 -15.44 14.42
C ILE A 43 -9.54 -14.05 14.03
N ASN A 44 -10.49 -13.47 14.77
CA ASN A 44 -10.98 -12.11 14.51
C ASN A 44 -9.87 -11.06 14.65
N GLN A 45 -8.97 -11.22 15.64
CA GLN A 45 -7.81 -10.36 15.79
C GLN A 45 -6.88 -10.48 14.58
N PHE A 46 -6.60 -11.69 14.09
CA PHE A 46 -5.77 -11.91 12.91
C PHE A 46 -6.36 -11.23 11.67
N SER A 47 -7.66 -11.40 11.41
CA SER A 47 -8.35 -10.74 10.29
C SER A 47 -8.22 -9.21 10.39
N ASN A 48 -8.38 -8.65 11.59
CA ASN A 48 -8.22 -7.21 11.82
C ASN A 48 -6.79 -6.72 11.60
N LEU A 49 -5.78 -7.49 12.04
CA LEU A 49 -4.38 -7.16 11.80
C LEU A 49 -4.06 -7.20 10.30
N ASN A 50 -4.61 -8.16 9.56
CA ASN A 50 -4.44 -8.22 8.11
C ASN A 50 -5.03 -6.99 7.41
N LEU A 51 -6.24 -6.58 7.78
CA LEU A 51 -6.84 -5.34 7.25
C LEU A 51 -6.00 -4.09 7.57
N LYS A 52 -5.36 -4.05 8.74
CA LYS A 52 -4.43 -2.96 9.09
C LYS A 52 -3.17 -3.01 8.23
N LYS A 53 -2.61 -4.20 7.99
CA LYS A 53 -1.43 -4.43 7.14
C LYS A 53 -1.65 -3.91 5.74
N ILE A 54 -2.77 -4.29 5.12
CA ILE A 54 -3.23 -3.81 3.80
C ILE A 54 -3.28 -2.28 3.77
N LYS A 55 -3.96 -1.66 4.73
CA LYS A 55 -4.07 -0.19 4.82
C LYS A 55 -2.70 0.47 4.96
N LEU A 56 -1.82 -0.11 5.77
CA LEU A 56 -0.49 0.42 6.04
C LEU A 56 0.41 0.31 4.81
N LYS A 57 0.41 -0.83 4.11
CA LYS A 57 1.08 -1.01 2.81
C LYS A 57 0.63 0.03 1.79
N LYS A 58 -0.69 0.23 1.65
CA LYS A 58 -1.25 1.24 0.75
C LYS A 58 -0.79 2.66 1.12
N LEU A 59 -0.75 2.98 2.41
CA LEU A 59 -0.29 4.29 2.87
C LEU A 59 1.22 4.49 2.61
N ILE A 60 2.04 3.47 2.83
CA ILE A 60 3.48 3.50 2.50
C ILE A 60 3.67 3.75 1.01
N LYS A 61 2.94 3.01 0.16
CA LYS A 61 2.99 3.19 -1.30
C LYS A 61 2.61 4.61 -1.71
N SER A 62 1.50 5.14 -1.18
CA SER A 62 1.08 6.52 -1.43
C SER A 62 2.15 7.53 -1.01
N LYS A 63 2.78 7.34 0.15
CA LYS A 63 3.83 8.24 0.63
C LYS A 63 5.14 8.10 -0.14
N SER A 64 5.44 6.91 -0.66
CA SER A 64 6.59 6.69 -1.54
C SER A 64 6.43 7.47 -2.84
N VAL A 65 5.24 7.40 -3.47
CA VAL A 65 4.95 8.19 -4.68
C VAL A 65 5.08 9.69 -4.40
N GLU A 66 4.50 10.18 -3.30
CA GLU A 66 4.68 11.60 -2.91
C GLU A 66 6.16 11.98 -2.69
N LEU A 67 6.99 11.07 -2.18
CA LEU A 67 8.43 11.30 -2.02
C LEU A 67 9.13 11.35 -3.40
N ASP A 68 8.78 10.45 -4.31
CA ASP A 68 9.34 10.41 -5.65
C ASP A 68 8.99 11.68 -6.44
N ASP A 69 7.73 12.14 -6.35
CA ASP A 69 7.28 13.41 -6.95
C ASP A 69 8.09 14.62 -6.42
N LEU A 70 8.41 14.63 -5.11
CA LEU A 70 9.23 15.68 -4.51
C LEU A 70 10.69 15.63 -4.98
N ILE A 71 11.23 14.43 -5.21
CA ILE A 71 12.59 14.23 -5.73
C ILE A 71 12.64 14.65 -7.21
N GLU A 72 11.62 14.33 -8.00
CA GLU A 72 11.51 14.79 -9.39
C GLU A 72 11.46 16.33 -9.45
N LEU A 73 10.64 16.96 -8.60
CA LEU A 73 10.60 18.41 -8.47
C LEU A 73 11.96 19.02 -8.07
N GLU A 74 12.70 18.38 -7.15
CA GLU A 74 14.06 18.79 -6.78
C GLU A 74 14.99 18.79 -7.99
N ASN A 75 14.96 17.72 -8.79
CA ASN A 75 15.78 17.57 -9.99
C ASN A 75 15.40 18.60 -11.05
N GLU A 76 14.12 18.84 -11.32
CA GLU A 76 13.66 19.84 -12.28
C GLU A 76 14.07 21.26 -11.86
N LEU A 77 13.94 21.58 -10.57
CA LEU A 77 14.39 22.85 -10.03
C LEU A 77 15.91 23.01 -10.08
N LEU A 78 16.66 21.93 -10.02
CA LEU A 78 18.11 21.96 -10.21
C LEU A 78 18.46 22.18 -11.69
N LEU A 79 17.83 21.45 -12.61
CA LEU A 79 18.07 21.59 -14.06
C LEU A 79 17.74 22.99 -14.58
N SER A 80 16.59 23.53 -14.19
CA SER A 80 16.18 24.88 -14.58
C SER A 80 17.04 25.99 -13.95
N SER A 81 17.89 25.68 -12.96
CA SER A 81 18.86 26.65 -12.43
C SER A 81 20.16 26.70 -13.24
N PHE A 82 20.45 25.63 -14.01
CA PHE A 82 21.62 25.59 -14.90
C PHE A 82 21.34 26.28 -16.24
N ASP A 83 20.12 26.21 -16.78
CA ASP A 83 19.75 26.86 -18.04
C ASP A 83 19.83 28.41 -17.96
N ASP A 84 19.58 29.01 -16.79
CA ASP A 84 19.71 30.45 -16.58
C ASP A 84 21.15 30.96 -16.74
N ILE A 85 22.16 30.09 -16.54
CA ILE A 85 23.59 30.44 -16.63
C ILE A 85 24.01 30.65 -18.10
N ASP A 86 23.49 29.85 -19.03
CA ASP A 86 23.84 29.93 -20.46
C ASP A 86 23.21 31.14 -21.16
N GLN A 87 22.06 31.65 -20.67
CA GLN A 87 21.41 32.83 -21.21
C GLN A 87 22.02 34.16 -20.74
N SER A 88 22.73 34.17 -19.59
CA SER A 88 23.39 35.38 -19.09
C SER A 88 24.65 35.75 -19.88
N ASN A 89 25.30 34.78 -20.54
CA ASN A 89 26.57 34.97 -21.23
C ASN A 89 26.45 35.40 -22.71
N ASN A 90 25.24 35.52 -23.26
CA ASN A 90 25.01 35.80 -24.69
C ASN A 90 24.28 37.13 -25.01
N ASN A 91 23.98 37.98 -24.03
CA ASN A 91 23.26 39.23 -24.28
C ASN A 91 24.19 40.46 -24.42
N GLU A 92 24.97 40.50 -25.50
CA GLU A 92 25.46 41.77 -26.06
C GLU A 92 24.43 42.33 -27.04
N ASN A 93 23.69 43.36 -26.61
CA ASN A 93 22.78 44.25 -27.37
C ASN A 93 21.37 43.71 -27.67
N LEU A 94 20.34 44.27 -27.02
CA LEU A 94 19.06 44.66 -27.63
C LEU A 94 18.33 45.64 -26.68
N ASP A 95 18.47 46.94 -26.97
CA ASP A 95 17.47 47.96 -26.62
C ASP A 95 16.17 47.55 -27.32
N ASP A 96 15.12 47.18 -26.57
CA ASP A 96 13.74 47.36 -27.05
C ASP A 96 12.72 47.38 -25.90
N GLU A 97 11.98 48.47 -25.91
CA GLU A 97 10.98 48.96 -24.97
C GLU A 97 9.68 48.14 -25.05
N ALA A 98 9.65 46.94 -24.46
CA ALA A 98 8.42 46.18 -24.26
C ALA A 98 8.47 45.29 -23.00
N GLY A 99 8.18 45.89 -21.85
CA GLY A 99 7.79 45.16 -20.65
C GLY A 99 8.94 44.48 -19.90
N LEU A 100 9.67 45.28 -19.13
CA LEU A 100 10.58 44.84 -18.06
C LEU A 100 9.83 43.96 -17.04
N LYS A 101 9.62 42.68 -17.38
CA LYS A 101 9.46 41.60 -16.41
C LYS A 101 10.83 41.45 -15.77
N THR A 102 11.01 42.13 -14.65
CA THR A 102 12.23 42.06 -13.84
C THR A 102 12.60 40.60 -13.63
N THR A 103 13.89 40.28 -13.76
CA THR A 103 14.48 38.98 -13.42
C THR A 103 14.04 38.44 -12.06
N GLU A 104 13.57 39.31 -11.16
CA GLU A 104 12.99 38.98 -9.86
C GLU A 104 11.65 38.20 -9.91
N ASP A 105 10.82 38.38 -10.95
CA ASP A 105 9.54 37.64 -11.08
C ASP A 105 9.76 36.19 -11.52
N ASN A 106 10.84 35.91 -12.26
CA ASN A 106 11.23 34.55 -12.67
C ASN A 106 11.82 33.73 -11.52
N ASP A 107 12.14 34.36 -10.39
CA ASP A 107 12.71 33.72 -9.20
C ASP A 107 11.65 33.45 -8.11
N LEU A 108 10.37 33.75 -8.36
CA LEU A 108 9.28 33.51 -7.41
C LEU A 108 8.52 32.22 -7.74
N ILE A 109 8.28 31.40 -6.71
CA ILE A 109 7.45 30.20 -6.77
C ILE A 109 6.14 30.46 -6.03
N LEU A 110 5.03 30.07 -6.64
CA LEU A 110 3.73 30.05 -5.99
C LEU A 110 3.63 28.83 -5.06
N TYR A 111 3.84 29.05 -3.77
CA TYR A 111 3.83 28.02 -2.74
C TYR A 111 2.48 27.93 -2.05
N LYS A 112 1.96 26.71 -1.93
CA LYS A 112 0.71 26.42 -1.22
C LYS A 112 0.99 26.25 0.28
N LEU A 113 0.39 27.11 1.10
CA LEU A 113 0.38 27.01 2.55
C LEU A 113 -1.05 26.74 3.02
N ASP A 114 -1.31 25.50 3.44
CA ASP A 114 -2.64 25.01 3.84
C ASP A 114 -3.71 25.25 2.74
N SER A 115 -4.57 26.24 2.93
CA SER A 115 -5.66 26.63 2.02
C SER A 115 -5.35 27.87 1.19
N SER A 116 -4.20 28.50 1.41
CA SER A 116 -3.80 29.76 0.77
C SER A 116 -2.53 29.57 -0.07
N TYR A 117 -2.28 30.50 -0.99
CA TYR A 117 -1.08 30.51 -1.82
C TYR A 117 -0.30 31.79 -1.57
N ILE A 118 1.02 31.66 -1.45
CA ILE A 118 1.94 32.78 -1.26
C ILE A 118 3.08 32.66 -2.27
N HIS A 119 3.60 33.79 -2.74
CA HIS A 119 4.84 33.80 -3.51
C HIS A 119 6.02 33.77 -2.54
N ILE A 120 6.93 32.82 -2.74
CA ILE A 120 8.20 32.76 -2.03
C ILE A 120 9.35 32.71 -3.03
N LYS A 121 10.54 33.13 -2.63
CA LYS A 121 11.72 33.00 -3.48
C LYS A 121 12.03 31.52 -3.72
N ARG A 122 12.45 31.21 -4.94
CA ARG A 122 12.90 29.89 -5.37
C ARG A 122 14.04 29.40 -4.49
N SER A 123 15.02 30.26 -4.20
CA SER A 123 16.11 29.95 -3.25
C SER A 123 15.59 29.52 -1.87
N THR A 124 14.62 30.25 -1.32
CA THR A 124 14.00 29.89 -0.03
C THR A 124 13.27 28.55 -0.10
N PHE A 125 12.58 28.27 -1.20
CA PHE A 125 11.92 26.98 -1.39
C PHE A 125 12.94 25.83 -1.47
N GLN A 126 13.98 25.98 -2.29
CA GLN A 126 15.03 24.98 -2.50
C GLN A 126 15.88 24.73 -1.24
N GLU A 127 16.25 25.77 -0.50
CA GLU A 127 17.13 25.62 0.66
C GLU A 127 16.41 25.15 1.93
N THR A 128 15.11 25.43 2.05
CA THR A 128 14.38 25.18 3.31
C THR A 128 13.14 24.32 3.14
N LYS A 129 12.18 24.72 2.28
CA LYS A 129 10.85 24.10 2.24
C LYS A 129 10.86 22.73 1.57
N LEU A 130 11.62 22.58 0.50
CA LEU A 130 11.74 21.32 -0.21
C LEU A 130 12.50 20.27 0.63
N PRO A 131 13.67 20.57 1.23
CA PRO A 131 14.35 19.65 2.15
C PRO A 131 13.48 19.26 3.35
N GLU A 132 12.78 20.22 3.98
CA GLU A 132 11.86 19.93 5.10
C GLU A 132 10.76 18.94 4.69
N SER A 133 10.19 19.11 3.50
CA SER A 133 9.13 18.22 2.98
C SER A 133 9.65 16.83 2.63
N LEU A 134 10.84 16.74 2.03
CA LEU A 134 11.53 15.49 1.73
C LEU A 134 11.83 14.71 3.01
N ASP A 135 12.44 15.36 4.01
CA ASP A 135 12.81 14.73 5.27
C ASP A 135 11.59 14.29 6.07
N ARG A 136 10.54 15.12 6.12
CA ARG A 136 9.25 14.74 6.72
C ARG A 136 8.67 13.49 6.06
N SER A 137 8.72 13.41 4.73
CA SER A 137 8.18 12.27 3.98
C SER A 137 9.01 11.00 4.24
N ARG A 138 10.35 11.10 4.24
CA ARG A 138 11.26 10.00 4.57
C ARG A 138 11.08 9.50 6.01
N GLU A 139 10.97 10.40 6.98
CA GLU A 139 10.72 10.05 8.38
C GLU A 139 9.37 9.33 8.54
N MET A 140 8.33 9.83 7.88
CA MET A 140 7.01 9.21 7.91
C MET A 140 7.03 7.80 7.30
N ILE A 141 7.68 7.60 6.15
CA ILE A 141 7.85 6.28 5.54
C ILE A 141 8.62 5.35 6.47
N SER A 142 9.71 5.82 7.08
CA SER A 142 10.51 5.05 8.04
C SER A 142 9.66 4.57 9.22
N LYS A 143 8.86 5.47 9.80
CA LYS A 143 7.93 5.14 10.89
C LYS A 143 6.87 4.12 10.47
N LEU A 144 6.24 4.31 9.31
CA LEU A 144 5.23 3.38 8.79
C LEU A 144 5.82 1.99 8.52
N ASN A 145 7.06 1.92 8.03
CA ASN A 145 7.78 0.64 7.84
C ASN A 145 8.11 -0.05 9.16
N SER A 146 8.46 0.71 10.20
CA SER A 146 8.62 0.17 11.56
C SER A 146 7.30 -0.42 12.06
N ASP A 147 6.21 0.34 11.96
CA ASP A 147 4.87 -0.11 12.37
C ASP A 147 4.44 -1.37 11.60
N LEU A 148 4.78 -1.46 10.30
CA LEU A 148 4.51 -2.62 9.46
C LEU A 148 5.30 -3.85 9.90
N THR A 149 6.55 -3.66 10.31
CA THR A 149 7.43 -4.72 10.83
C THR A 149 6.89 -5.28 12.15
N ASP A 150 6.48 -4.40 13.07
CA ASP A 150 5.87 -4.79 14.34
C ASP A 150 4.55 -5.54 14.13
N LEU A 151 3.73 -5.07 13.19
CA LEU A 151 2.49 -5.71 12.82
C LEU A 151 2.71 -7.10 12.22
N ASN A 152 3.68 -7.25 11.31
CA ASN A 152 4.05 -8.54 10.73
C ASN A 152 4.56 -9.52 11.80
N THR A 153 5.31 -9.03 12.80
CA THR A 153 5.77 -9.84 13.93
C THR A 153 4.58 -10.36 14.74
N GLN A 154 3.66 -9.48 15.14
CA GLN A 154 2.43 -9.86 15.85
C GLN A 154 1.58 -10.86 15.05
N MET A 155 1.44 -10.65 13.73
CA MET A 155 0.71 -11.56 12.85
C MET A 155 1.40 -12.92 12.75
N SER A 156 2.74 -12.98 12.67
CA SER A 156 3.51 -14.23 12.60
C SER A 156 3.34 -15.07 13.85
N GLU A 157 3.41 -14.46 15.04
CA GLU A 157 3.18 -15.13 16.32
C GLU A 157 1.74 -15.68 16.43
N LEU A 158 0.76 -14.89 16.02
CA LEU A 158 -0.64 -15.29 16.04
C LEU A 158 -0.93 -16.39 15.02
N LYS A 159 -0.33 -16.31 13.82
CA LYS A 159 -0.40 -17.33 12.76
C LYS A 159 0.16 -18.66 13.25
N LYS A 160 1.35 -18.66 13.86
CA LYS A 160 1.94 -19.87 14.46
C LYS A 160 1.02 -20.49 15.51
N THR A 161 0.45 -19.66 16.39
CA THR A 161 -0.45 -20.12 17.46
C THR A 161 -1.71 -20.78 16.89
N LEU A 162 -2.33 -20.15 15.89
CA LEU A 162 -3.55 -20.64 15.25
C LEU A 162 -3.30 -21.92 14.45
N TYR A 163 -2.27 -21.97 13.59
CA TYR A 163 -1.94 -23.17 12.82
C TYR A 163 -1.42 -24.33 13.68
N SER A 164 -0.75 -24.07 14.81
CA SER A 164 -0.36 -25.14 15.75
C SER A 164 -1.57 -25.84 16.36
N LYS A 165 -2.70 -25.14 16.50
CA LYS A 165 -3.91 -25.66 17.11
C LYS A 165 -4.91 -26.22 16.09
N PHE A 166 -5.07 -25.56 14.96
CA PHE A 166 -6.10 -25.87 13.96
C PHE A 166 -5.54 -26.54 12.71
N GLY A 167 -4.23 -26.49 12.48
CA GLY A 167 -3.61 -27.03 11.27
C GLY A 167 -4.28 -26.50 10.00
N ASN A 168 -4.52 -27.39 9.05
CA ASN A 168 -5.13 -27.04 7.76
C ASN A 168 -6.66 -26.84 7.82
N THR A 169 -7.28 -26.90 9.00
CA THR A 169 -8.74 -26.71 9.14
C THR A 169 -9.17 -25.23 9.07
N ILE A 170 -8.21 -24.30 9.17
CA ILE A 170 -8.44 -22.86 9.01
C ILE A 170 -7.66 -22.31 7.81
N ASN A 171 -8.25 -21.33 7.11
CA ASN A 171 -7.53 -20.55 6.11
C ASN A 171 -7.34 -19.12 6.62
N LEU A 172 -6.09 -18.72 6.84
CA LEU A 172 -5.70 -17.39 7.28
C LEU A 172 -5.10 -16.52 6.15
N GLU A 173 -4.90 -17.06 4.94
CA GLU A 173 -4.10 -16.40 3.90
C GLU A 173 -4.90 -15.56 2.89
N GLY A 174 -6.24 -15.56 2.99
CA GLY A 174 -7.15 -14.94 2.03
C GLY A 174 -7.11 -13.40 1.91
N GLY A 175 -6.04 -12.74 2.34
CA GLY A 175 -5.79 -11.33 2.06
C GLY A 175 -4.31 -10.96 1.89
N ASP A 176 -3.43 -11.95 1.69
CA ASP A 176 -2.03 -11.72 1.29
C ASP A 176 -1.82 -11.89 -0.23
N GLU A 177 -2.76 -12.52 -0.95
CA GLU A 177 -2.57 -12.97 -2.34
C GLU A 177 -2.85 -11.90 -3.43
N ASP A 178 -3.52 -10.79 -3.11
CA ASP A 178 -4.03 -9.84 -4.13
C ASP A 178 -3.26 -8.51 -4.24
N GLU A 179 -2.15 -8.31 -3.49
CA GLU A 179 -1.46 -7.00 -3.44
C GLU A 179 -0.06 -6.97 -4.06
N ASP A 180 0.46 -8.10 -4.53
CA ASP A 180 1.73 -8.17 -5.25
C ASP A 180 1.59 -7.83 -6.75
N GLU A 181 0.45 -7.23 -7.17
CA GLU A 181 0.40 -6.50 -8.43
C GLU A 181 1.32 -5.27 -8.33
N GLU A 182 2.58 -5.51 -8.66
CA GLU A 182 3.52 -4.52 -9.17
C GLU A 182 2.75 -3.61 -10.12
N VAL A 183 2.59 -2.35 -9.71
CA VAL A 183 2.37 -1.31 -10.70
C VAL A 183 3.75 -1.09 -11.28
N ALA A 184 4.07 -1.86 -12.31
CA ALA A 184 5.20 -1.61 -13.17
C ALA A 184 5.09 -0.15 -13.64
N VAL A 185 6.04 0.67 -13.20
CA VAL A 185 6.33 1.97 -13.80
C VAL A 185 7.66 1.81 -14.51
#